data_AF-A0A840R0E8-F1
#
_entry.id   AF-A0A840R0E8-F1
#
_cell.length_a   1.000
_cell.length_b   1.000
_cell.length_c   1.000
_cell.angle_alpha   90.00
_cell.angle_beta   90.00
_cell.angle_gamma   90.00
#
_symmetry.space_group_name_H-M   'P 1'
#
loop_
_entity.id
_entity.type
_entity.pdbx_description
1 polymer ?
#
loop_
_entity_poly.entity_id
_entity_poly.type
_entity_poly.pdbx_seq_one_letter_code
_entity_poly.pdbx_strand_id
1 'polypeptide(L)'
;MNNNILIAGLCALLMACGGGGSSSNGSTNTQTGRFLDSPVANIGYRTETLEGVTNSLGEYDYVEGETVTFFIGDLELPPVNAAKTVTPLNLAGSDDTSNSTVVNILRLIQTLDEDGNPENGITISDTAKGQAAQVNFDLSIADFESSPAVTNLVANSGSSNSVLISENDAIAHFENTLKDEGLVDDLNFDADTLPGAYDVVGEEGGDFSGTHRYTFKENGTVDIVYDDGTADTESWSVNDDGQLVFSGSIADVFTLTSGSQSLGNMDLVIDDADGSPVLNTTGTIERLDTLFDAATLPGVYEVVGASGGDFSGTHRYTFKENGTVDIVYDDGTADTESWSVNDNGQLVFSGSIADVFTLTSGSQLSGNMELVIDDGDGSPVLNTTGTIERISALFEAATLPGIYEVVGASGGDFAGTHQYTFKGNGTVDIVYHDGTADTESWSVNDDGQLVFSGSIADVFTLTSGSQLSGNMDLVIDDGDGSQVLNTTGTIERISVP
;
A
#
# COMPACT_ATOMS: atom_id res chain seq x y z
N MET A 1 90.48 -1.10 -24.22
CA MET A 1 89.86 -0.42 -23.07
C MET A 1 88.71 -1.32 -22.64
N ASN A 2 88.95 -2.43 -21.92
CA ASN A 2 89.23 -2.54 -20.47
C ASN A 2 88.06 -1.92 -19.68
N ASN A 3 87.29 -2.59 -18.81
CA ASN A 3 87.52 -3.74 -17.94
C ASN A 3 86.20 -4.37 -17.46
N ASN A 4 86.23 -5.69 -17.21
CA ASN A 4 85.35 -6.42 -16.28
C ASN A 4 85.39 -5.82 -14.86
N ILE A 5 84.30 -5.88 -14.09
CA ILE A 5 84.33 -6.26 -12.65
C ILE A 5 83.08 -7.07 -12.30
N LEU A 6 83.34 -8.31 -11.88
CA LEU A 6 82.46 -9.19 -11.10
C LEU A 6 82.33 -8.66 -9.67
N ILE A 7 81.14 -8.78 -9.07
CA ILE A 7 81.03 -8.98 -7.61
C ILE A 7 80.22 -10.27 -7.39
N ALA A 8 80.91 -11.22 -6.77
CA ALA A 8 80.39 -12.46 -6.21
C ALA A 8 80.34 -12.33 -4.67
N GLY A 9 79.35 -12.95 -4.05
CA GLY A 9 79.26 -13.20 -2.60
C GLY A 9 77.90 -13.84 -2.30
N LEU A 10 77.72 -15.17 -2.25
CA LEU A 10 78.28 -16.24 -1.39
C LEU A 10 77.47 -16.47 -0.09
N CYS A 11 76.90 -17.68 0.03
CA CYS A 11 76.43 -18.42 1.22
C CYS A 11 75.08 -17.98 1.86
N ALA A 12 74.17 -18.84 2.34
CA ALA A 12 74.18 -20.29 2.52
C ALA A 12 72.74 -20.86 2.65
N LEU A 13 72.60 -22.11 2.18
CA LEU A 13 71.74 -23.22 2.59
C LEU A 13 70.68 -23.01 3.69
N LEU A 14 69.42 -23.27 3.34
CA LEU A 14 68.52 -24.11 4.15
C LEU A 14 67.74 -25.05 3.21
N MET A 15 68.05 -26.35 3.31
CA MET A 15 67.14 -27.42 2.91
C MET A 15 66.05 -27.52 3.98
N ALA A 16 64.79 -27.34 3.57
CA ALA A 16 63.65 -27.89 4.29
C ALA A 16 62.89 -28.81 3.33
N CYS A 17 62.82 -30.07 3.74
CA CYS A 17 62.16 -31.19 3.11
C CYS A 17 60.64 -31.12 3.37
N GLY A 18 59.86 -31.51 2.37
CA GLY A 18 58.73 -32.45 2.52
C GLY A 18 57.55 -32.06 3.41
N GLY A 19 56.45 -31.69 2.76
CA GLY A 19 55.12 -31.63 3.37
C GLY A 19 54.04 -31.43 2.30
N GLY A 20 53.76 -32.48 1.52
CA GLY A 20 52.60 -32.51 0.63
C GLY A 20 51.33 -32.55 1.46
N GLY A 21 50.61 -31.43 1.48
CA GLY A 21 49.22 -31.33 1.87
C GLY A 21 48.51 -30.56 0.78
N SER A 22 47.96 -31.27 -0.21
CA SER A 22 46.94 -30.70 -1.08
C SER A 22 45.70 -30.47 -0.22
N SER A 23 45.64 -29.32 0.46
CA SER A 23 44.35 -28.73 0.79
C SER A 23 43.76 -28.28 -0.53
N SER A 24 42.70 -28.96 -0.95
CA SER A 24 41.83 -28.52 -2.01
C SER A 24 41.33 -27.10 -1.67
N ASN A 25 42.01 -26.09 -2.19
CA ASN A 25 41.46 -24.75 -2.36
C ASN A 25 40.35 -24.87 -3.39
N GLY A 26 39.17 -25.30 -2.95
CA GLY A 26 37.93 -24.82 -3.54
C GLY A 26 37.88 -23.34 -3.20
N SER A 27 38.44 -22.51 -4.07
CA SER A 27 38.17 -21.08 -4.04
C SER A 27 36.69 -20.94 -4.36
N THR A 28 35.84 -20.95 -3.33
CA THR A 28 34.52 -20.32 -3.44
C THR A 28 34.82 -18.90 -3.91
N ASN A 29 34.31 -18.54 -5.07
CA ASN A 29 34.61 -17.26 -5.69
C ASN A 29 33.77 -16.20 -4.97
N THR A 30 34.14 -15.93 -3.71
CA THR A 30 33.44 -15.00 -2.83
C THR A 30 33.49 -13.61 -3.44
N GLN A 31 32.32 -13.02 -3.62
CA GLN A 31 32.09 -11.66 -4.07
C GLN A 31 31.60 -10.82 -2.91
N THR A 32 31.71 -9.51 -3.07
CA THR A 32 31.22 -8.53 -2.11
C THR A 32 30.05 -7.77 -2.73
N GLY A 33 28.93 -7.74 -2.03
CA GLY A 33 27.74 -6.96 -2.37
C GLY A 33 27.49 -5.87 -1.34
N ARG A 34 26.55 -4.97 -1.60
CA ARG A 34 26.12 -3.90 -0.67
C ARG A 34 24.60 -3.96 -0.46
N PHE A 35 24.15 -3.81 0.79
CA PHE A 35 22.73 -3.60 1.10
C PHE A 35 22.46 -2.12 1.34
N LEU A 36 21.56 -1.52 0.55
CA LEU A 36 21.39 -0.07 0.43
C LEU A 36 19.94 0.39 0.64
N ASP A 37 19.79 1.25 1.65
CA ASP A 37 18.82 2.32 1.88
C ASP A 37 19.62 3.39 2.64
N SER A 38 20.58 4.00 1.95
CA SER A 38 21.96 4.27 2.41
C SER A 38 22.72 3.02 2.91
N PRO A 39 24.06 3.05 3.06
CA PRO A 39 24.81 1.88 3.54
C PRO A 39 24.29 1.35 4.89
N VAL A 40 23.66 0.17 4.89
CA VAL A 40 23.11 -0.42 6.12
C VAL A 40 24.19 -1.24 6.84
N ALA A 41 24.72 -0.71 7.92
CA ALA A 41 25.76 -1.29 8.73
C ALA A 41 25.22 -2.16 9.88
N ASN A 42 26.01 -3.16 10.25
CA ASN A 42 25.77 -4.04 11.39
C ASN A 42 24.47 -4.88 11.29
N ILE A 43 23.85 -5.01 10.12
CA ILE A 43 22.75 -5.96 9.90
C ILE A 43 23.33 -7.36 9.65
N GLY A 44 22.68 -8.40 10.17
CA GLY A 44 23.08 -9.79 9.92
C GLY A 44 22.76 -10.19 8.48
N TYR A 45 23.60 -11.05 7.89
CA TYR A 45 23.30 -11.71 6.62
C TYR A 45 23.70 -13.17 6.65
N ARG A 46 22.97 -14.00 5.90
CA ARG A 46 23.29 -15.39 5.66
C ARG A 46 22.95 -15.79 4.23
N THR A 47 23.78 -16.64 3.68
CA THR A 47 23.62 -17.32 2.41
C THR A 47 23.68 -18.83 2.65
N GLU A 48 23.60 -19.64 1.60
CA GLU A 48 23.76 -21.08 1.71
C GLU A 48 25.14 -21.48 2.25
N THR A 49 26.19 -20.67 2.06
CA THR A 49 27.57 -21.01 2.45
C THR A 49 28.29 -20.01 3.35
N LEU A 50 27.79 -18.77 3.47
CA LEU A 50 28.42 -17.68 4.22
C LEU A 50 27.43 -17.03 5.18
N GLU A 51 27.93 -16.53 6.32
CA GLU A 51 27.16 -15.74 7.29
C GLU A 51 28.05 -14.65 7.89
N GLY A 52 27.44 -13.53 8.29
CA GLY A 52 28.18 -12.41 8.86
C GLY A 52 27.30 -11.22 9.22
N VAL A 53 27.94 -10.06 9.38
CA VAL A 53 27.27 -8.76 9.51
C VAL A 53 27.83 -7.80 8.48
N THR A 54 26.99 -6.88 7.99
CA THR A 54 27.44 -5.84 7.07
C THR A 54 28.40 -4.86 7.74
N ASN A 55 29.36 -4.35 6.98
CA ASN A 55 30.28 -3.32 7.48
C ASN A 55 29.69 -1.90 7.33
N SER A 56 30.46 -0.87 7.66
CA SER A 56 30.03 0.55 7.58
C SER A 56 29.72 1.05 6.16
N LEU A 57 30.06 0.27 5.12
CA LEU A 57 29.73 0.54 3.72
C LEU A 57 28.55 -0.31 3.23
N GLY A 58 27.87 -1.00 4.15
CA GLY A 58 26.77 -1.92 3.85
C GLY A 58 27.24 -3.21 3.19
N GLU A 59 28.55 -3.50 3.19
CA GLU A 59 29.09 -4.62 2.42
C GLU A 59 28.87 -5.97 3.10
N TYR A 60 28.51 -6.98 2.30
CA TYR A 60 28.36 -8.38 2.70
C TYR A 60 29.04 -9.31 1.69
N ASP A 61 29.44 -10.50 2.14
CA ASP A 61 30.09 -11.51 1.29
C ASP A 61 29.07 -12.55 0.80
N TYR A 62 29.16 -12.95 -0.48
CA TYR A 62 28.28 -13.95 -1.09
C TYR A 62 28.99 -14.76 -2.19
N VAL A 63 28.41 -15.89 -2.60
CA VAL A 63 28.81 -16.61 -3.83
C VAL A 63 27.74 -16.42 -4.90
N GLU A 64 28.14 -16.22 -6.16
CA GLU A 64 27.19 -16.00 -7.25
C GLU A 64 26.19 -17.17 -7.41
N GLY A 65 24.91 -16.83 -7.52
CA GLY A 65 23.81 -17.80 -7.64
C GLY A 65 23.22 -18.27 -6.31
N GLU A 66 23.75 -17.80 -5.18
CA GLU A 66 23.18 -18.00 -3.84
C GLU A 66 22.08 -16.99 -3.53
N THR A 67 21.27 -17.32 -2.53
CA THR A 67 20.25 -16.44 -1.95
C THR A 67 20.84 -15.79 -0.71
N VAL A 68 20.56 -14.51 -0.48
CA VAL A 68 20.89 -13.82 0.77
C VAL A 68 19.63 -13.53 1.57
N THR A 69 19.69 -13.77 2.87
CA THR A 69 18.69 -13.30 3.84
C THR A 69 19.37 -12.36 4.81
N PHE A 70 18.92 -11.11 4.84
CA PHE A 70 19.32 -10.14 5.85
C PHE A 70 18.43 -10.26 7.09
N PHE A 71 18.97 -10.00 8.27
CA PHE A 71 18.24 -10.14 9.53
C PHE A 71 18.74 -9.20 10.62
N ILE A 72 17.83 -8.79 11.49
CA ILE A 72 18.06 -8.00 12.70
C ILE A 72 17.67 -8.87 13.88
N GLY A 73 18.63 -9.49 14.57
CA GLY A 73 18.31 -10.44 15.64
C GLY A 73 17.46 -11.60 15.12
N ASP A 74 16.27 -11.79 15.68
CA ASP A 74 15.30 -12.82 15.26
C ASP A 74 14.37 -12.36 14.13
N LEU A 75 14.46 -11.10 13.68
CA LEU A 75 13.67 -10.55 12.58
C LEU A 75 14.40 -10.78 11.26
N GLU A 76 13.79 -11.54 10.36
CA GLU A 76 14.30 -11.84 9.03
C GLU A 76 13.60 -10.98 7.97
N LEU A 77 14.38 -10.38 7.07
CA LEU A 77 13.88 -9.73 5.86
C LEU A 77 13.59 -10.79 4.78
N PRO A 78 12.74 -10.50 3.79
CA PRO A 78 12.49 -11.40 2.68
C PRO A 78 13.80 -11.85 1.99
N PRO A 79 13.94 -13.14 1.64
CA PRO A 79 15.13 -13.64 0.95
C PRO A 79 15.17 -13.18 -0.51
N VAL A 80 16.36 -12.86 -1.02
CA VAL A 80 16.56 -12.41 -2.41
C VAL A 80 17.83 -13.02 -3.00
N ASN A 81 17.93 -13.09 -4.33
CA ASN A 81 19.18 -13.48 -4.99
C ASN A 81 20.31 -12.53 -4.56
N ALA A 82 21.43 -13.11 -4.12
CA ALA A 82 22.59 -12.31 -3.72
C ALA A 82 23.20 -11.63 -4.96
N ALA A 83 23.42 -10.31 -4.87
CA ALA A 83 23.93 -9.49 -5.96
C ALA A 83 24.96 -8.46 -5.46
N LYS A 84 25.57 -7.70 -6.40
CA LYS A 84 26.50 -6.62 -6.03
C LYS A 84 25.82 -5.48 -5.28
N THR A 85 24.54 -5.29 -5.54
CA THR A 85 23.68 -4.32 -4.86
C THR A 85 22.36 -5.02 -4.58
N VAL A 86 21.92 -4.93 -3.33
CA VAL A 86 20.58 -5.33 -2.90
C VAL A 86 19.95 -4.11 -2.25
N THR A 87 18.71 -3.82 -2.60
CA THR A 87 17.91 -2.74 -2.01
C THR A 87 16.58 -3.30 -1.51
N PRO A 88 15.83 -2.54 -0.70
CA PRO A 88 14.44 -2.85 -0.33
C PRO A 88 13.52 -3.20 -1.50
N LEU A 89 13.70 -2.60 -2.68
CA LEU A 89 13.00 -2.98 -3.92
C LEU A 89 13.24 -4.46 -4.28
N ASN A 90 14.50 -4.90 -4.21
CA ASN A 90 14.85 -6.30 -4.52
C ASN A 90 14.28 -7.27 -3.48
N LEU A 91 14.24 -6.88 -2.20
CA LEU A 91 13.66 -7.70 -1.13
C LEU A 91 12.16 -7.87 -1.31
N ALA A 92 11.46 -6.80 -1.70
CA ALA A 92 10.02 -6.84 -1.98
C ALA A 92 9.68 -7.48 -3.34
N GLY A 93 10.65 -7.61 -4.24
CA GLY A 93 10.40 -8.05 -5.61
C GLY A 93 9.57 -7.04 -6.41
N SER A 94 9.76 -5.75 -6.14
CA SER A 94 9.03 -4.62 -6.72
C SER A 94 10.02 -3.64 -7.37
N ASP A 95 9.58 -2.93 -8.41
CA ASP A 95 10.28 -1.77 -8.98
C ASP A 95 9.64 -0.43 -8.52
N ASP A 96 8.55 -0.52 -7.76
CA ASP A 96 7.80 0.62 -7.21
C ASP A 96 8.19 0.88 -5.74
N THR A 97 8.70 2.09 -5.45
CA THR A 97 9.10 2.54 -4.11
C THR A 97 7.92 2.76 -3.17
N SER A 98 6.72 2.98 -3.70
CA SER A 98 5.47 3.12 -2.94
C SER A 98 4.80 1.78 -2.62
N ASN A 99 5.36 0.66 -3.10
CA ASN A 99 4.88 -0.66 -2.74
C ASN A 99 4.89 -0.87 -1.22
N SER A 100 3.79 -1.34 -0.63
CA SER A 100 3.65 -1.46 0.83
C SER A 100 4.75 -2.27 1.50
N THR A 101 5.23 -3.35 0.87
CA THR A 101 6.33 -4.17 1.41
C THR A 101 7.64 -3.38 1.39
N VAL A 102 7.91 -2.60 0.34
CA VAL A 102 9.07 -1.70 0.28
C VAL A 102 9.00 -0.66 1.38
N VAL A 103 7.88 0.07 1.48
CA VAL A 103 7.65 1.10 2.50
C VAL A 103 7.82 0.54 3.92
N ASN A 104 7.25 -0.63 4.22
CA ASN A 104 7.37 -1.25 5.54
C ASN A 104 8.83 -1.61 5.88
N ILE A 105 9.62 -2.06 4.90
CA ILE A 105 11.06 -2.33 5.08
C ILE A 105 11.82 -1.02 5.32
N LEU A 106 11.59 0.01 4.49
CA LEU A 106 12.24 1.33 4.59
C LEU A 106 11.98 1.99 5.93
N ARG A 107 10.68 2.16 6.27
CA ARG A 107 10.25 2.78 7.52
C ARG A 107 10.88 2.07 8.72
N LEU A 108 10.92 0.74 8.72
CA LEU A 108 11.53 0.01 9.82
C LEU A 108 13.04 0.24 9.91
N ILE A 109 13.79 0.03 8.82
CA ILE A 109 15.26 0.06 8.85
C ILE A 109 15.77 1.47 9.18
N GLN A 110 15.19 2.52 8.59
CA GLN A 110 15.56 3.91 8.88
C GLN A 110 15.17 4.32 10.31
N THR A 111 14.04 3.82 10.83
CA THR A 111 13.66 4.07 12.22
C THR A 111 14.61 3.40 13.22
N LEU A 112 15.20 2.26 12.87
CA LEU A 112 16.12 1.53 13.75
C LEU A 112 17.56 2.07 13.71
N ASP A 113 17.84 3.05 12.87
CA ASP A 113 19.14 3.71 12.81
C ASP A 113 19.54 4.30 14.17
N GLU A 114 20.77 4.05 14.61
CA GLU A 114 21.24 4.34 15.96
C GLU A 114 21.14 5.83 16.31
N ASP A 115 21.50 6.72 15.38
CA ASP A 115 21.43 8.17 15.59
C ASP A 115 20.16 8.82 15.02
N GLY A 116 19.42 8.09 14.18
CA GLY A 116 18.15 8.50 13.59
C GLY A 116 18.30 9.42 12.38
N ASN A 117 19.47 9.43 11.75
CA ASN A 117 19.78 10.25 10.58
C ASN A 117 20.33 9.38 9.43
N PRO A 118 19.45 8.84 8.57
CA PRO A 118 19.83 7.87 7.56
C PRO A 118 20.75 8.44 6.45
N GLU A 119 20.82 9.78 6.30
CA GLU A 119 21.70 10.51 5.38
C GLU A 119 23.20 10.26 5.61
N ASN A 120 23.60 9.83 6.81
CA ASN A 120 25.01 9.54 7.13
C ASN A 120 25.34 8.03 7.13
N GLY A 121 24.42 7.20 6.63
CA GLY A 121 24.43 5.74 6.72
C GLY A 121 23.45 5.24 7.79
N ILE A 122 22.98 4.01 7.67
CA ILE A 122 22.11 3.40 8.68
C ILE A 122 22.92 2.42 9.52
N THR A 123 22.93 2.58 10.84
CA THR A 123 23.59 1.65 11.76
C THR A 123 22.57 0.96 12.66
N ILE A 124 22.41 -0.37 12.49
CA ILE A 124 21.54 -1.16 13.35
C ILE A 124 22.24 -1.46 14.69
N SER A 125 21.70 -0.94 15.78
CA SER A 125 22.29 -1.13 17.11
C SER A 125 22.15 -2.58 17.62
N ASP A 126 23.05 -3.03 18.50
CA ASP A 126 22.92 -4.34 19.14
C ASP A 126 21.69 -4.41 20.09
N THR A 127 21.23 -3.25 20.59
CA THR A 127 19.98 -3.15 21.34
C THR A 127 18.79 -3.49 20.45
N ALA A 128 18.73 -2.94 19.23
CA ALA A 128 17.68 -3.22 18.26
C ALA A 128 17.63 -4.72 17.91
N LYS A 129 18.79 -5.34 17.66
CA LYS A 129 18.88 -6.80 17.45
C LYS A 129 18.35 -7.61 18.63
N GLY A 130 18.64 -7.17 19.86
CA GLY A 130 18.19 -7.86 21.07
C GLY A 130 16.69 -7.73 21.35
N GLN A 131 16.02 -6.74 20.76
CA GLN A 131 14.57 -6.52 20.89
C GLN A 131 13.78 -7.02 19.67
N ALA A 132 14.45 -7.30 18.56
CA ALA A 132 13.80 -7.64 17.31
C ALA A 132 13.10 -8.99 17.40
N ALA A 133 11.85 -9.00 16.95
CA ALA A 133 11.02 -10.18 16.76
C ALA A 133 10.51 -10.19 15.31
N GLN A 134 10.17 -11.36 14.78
CA GLN A 134 9.67 -11.45 13.41
C GLN A 134 8.44 -10.56 13.19
N VAL A 135 8.46 -9.79 12.11
CA VAL A 135 7.36 -8.96 11.62
C VAL A 135 6.86 -9.49 10.27
N ASN A 136 5.67 -9.06 9.86
CA ASN A 136 5.13 -9.37 8.54
C ASN A 136 5.15 -8.10 7.67
N PHE A 137 6.05 -8.05 6.68
CA PHE A 137 6.19 -6.91 5.78
C PHE A 137 5.10 -6.82 4.71
N ASP A 138 4.35 -7.92 4.48
CA ASP A 138 3.28 -7.98 3.47
C ASP A 138 1.95 -7.39 3.97
N LEU A 139 1.93 -6.85 5.19
CA LEU A 139 0.77 -6.13 5.73
C LEU A 139 0.58 -4.79 5.00
N SER A 140 -0.65 -4.26 5.06
CA SER A 140 -0.89 -2.86 4.69
C SER A 140 -0.03 -1.95 5.57
N ILE A 141 0.27 -0.73 5.09
CA ILE A 141 1.12 0.23 5.82
C ILE A 141 0.54 0.54 7.21
N ALA A 142 -0.78 0.70 7.30
CA ALA A 142 -1.48 0.95 8.56
C ALA A 142 -1.45 -0.25 9.52
N ASP A 143 -1.64 -1.47 9.01
CA ASP A 143 -1.56 -2.68 9.83
C ASP A 143 -0.14 -2.98 10.30
N PHE A 144 0.87 -2.68 9.47
CA PHE A 144 2.27 -2.81 9.82
C PHE A 144 2.64 -1.85 10.96
N GLU A 145 2.27 -0.58 10.84
CA GLU A 145 2.54 0.45 11.85
C GLU A 145 1.86 0.16 13.19
N SER A 146 0.63 -0.36 13.15
CA SER A 146 -0.12 -0.74 14.36
C SER A 146 0.27 -2.10 14.95
N SER A 147 1.13 -2.87 14.26
CA SER A 147 1.57 -4.19 14.71
C SER A 147 2.25 -4.12 16.09
N PRO A 148 1.83 -4.98 17.06
CA PRO A 148 2.48 -5.06 18.36
C PRO A 148 3.98 -5.40 18.27
N ALA A 149 4.40 -6.18 17.26
CA ALA A 149 5.82 -6.52 17.11
C ALA A 149 6.64 -5.30 16.67
N VAL A 150 6.12 -4.51 15.74
CA VAL A 150 6.76 -3.30 15.22
C VAL A 150 6.82 -2.21 16.29
N THR A 151 5.69 -1.90 16.91
CA THR A 151 5.60 -0.88 17.97
C THR A 151 6.52 -1.19 19.16
N ASN A 152 6.59 -2.45 19.60
CA ASN A 152 7.51 -2.85 20.67
C ASN A 152 8.97 -2.75 20.25
N LEU A 153 9.31 -3.18 19.04
CA LEU A 153 10.69 -3.10 18.54
C LEU A 153 11.15 -1.64 18.44
N VAL A 154 10.37 -0.78 17.76
CA VAL A 154 10.70 0.64 17.59
C VAL A 154 10.86 1.34 18.94
N ALA A 155 9.94 1.13 19.88
CA ALA A 155 9.99 1.76 21.19
C ALA A 155 11.18 1.32 22.07
N ASN A 156 11.75 0.13 21.83
CA ASN A 156 12.82 -0.44 22.65
C ASN A 156 14.15 -0.62 21.91
N SER A 157 14.22 -0.22 20.64
CA SER A 157 15.37 -0.41 19.75
C SER A 157 16.66 0.25 20.22
N GLY A 158 16.54 1.28 21.05
CA GLY A 158 17.66 2.13 21.46
C GLY A 158 18.06 3.19 20.43
N SER A 159 17.30 3.31 19.32
CA SER A 159 17.42 4.42 18.36
C SER A 159 17.00 5.76 18.99
N SER A 160 17.47 6.87 18.43
CA SER A 160 16.91 8.21 18.64
C SER A 160 15.42 8.29 18.26
N ASN A 161 14.97 7.50 17.28
CA ASN A 161 13.59 7.43 16.84
C ASN A 161 12.81 6.42 17.70
N SER A 162 11.66 6.87 18.23
CA SER A 162 10.77 6.05 19.07
C SER A 162 9.39 5.81 18.45
N VAL A 163 9.20 6.30 17.24
CA VAL A 163 8.03 6.12 16.37
C VAL A 163 8.58 5.88 14.97
N LEU A 164 7.85 5.13 14.13
CA LEU A 164 8.23 4.96 12.74
C LEU A 164 8.35 6.32 12.04
N ILE A 165 9.41 6.47 11.23
CA ILE A 165 9.53 7.56 10.26
C ILE A 165 8.31 7.53 9.33
N SER A 166 7.91 8.69 8.82
CA SER A 166 6.77 8.79 7.91
C SER A 166 7.05 8.02 6.62
N GLU A 167 5.99 7.58 5.94
CA GLU A 167 6.11 6.94 4.62
C GLU A 167 6.86 7.84 3.64
N ASN A 168 6.44 9.10 3.52
CA ASN A 168 7.03 10.06 2.58
C ASN A 168 8.51 10.32 2.86
N ASP A 169 8.90 10.50 4.12
CA ASP A 169 10.32 10.72 4.47
C ASP A 169 11.16 9.48 4.15
N ALA A 170 10.64 8.28 4.44
CA ALA A 170 11.34 7.03 4.21
C ALA A 170 11.54 6.75 2.71
N ILE A 171 10.51 6.99 1.89
CA ILE A 171 10.57 6.88 0.43
C ILE A 171 11.56 7.91 -0.14
N ALA A 172 11.44 9.18 0.25
CA ALA A 172 12.28 10.26 -0.28
C ALA A 172 13.76 10.03 0.00
N HIS A 173 14.11 9.60 1.22
CA HIS A 173 15.48 9.22 1.56
C HIS A 173 16.01 8.08 0.67
N PHE A 174 15.20 7.04 0.52
CA PHE A 174 15.61 5.86 -0.24
C PHE A 174 15.81 6.18 -1.73
N GLU A 175 14.95 7.01 -2.31
CA GLU A 175 15.08 7.43 -3.70
C GLU A 175 16.30 8.32 -3.93
N ASN A 176 16.65 9.18 -2.95
CA ASN A 176 17.93 9.90 -2.98
C ASN A 176 19.11 8.93 -2.99
N THR A 177 19.06 7.85 -2.19
CA THR A 177 20.07 6.78 -2.24
C THR A 177 20.13 6.13 -3.62
N LEU A 178 18.98 5.77 -4.20
CA LEU A 178 18.93 5.14 -5.53
C LEU A 178 19.53 6.07 -6.59
N LYS A 179 19.23 7.37 -6.52
CA LYS A 179 19.79 8.38 -7.42
C LYS A 179 21.29 8.53 -7.27
N ASP A 180 21.79 8.67 -6.05
CA ASP A 180 23.21 8.86 -5.76
C ASP A 180 24.06 7.64 -6.18
N GLU A 181 23.47 6.45 -6.09
CA GLU A 181 24.10 5.19 -6.53
C GLU A 181 23.87 4.88 -8.02
N GLY A 182 23.09 5.71 -8.74
CA GLY A 182 22.76 5.53 -10.15
C GLY A 182 21.96 4.25 -10.43
N LEU A 183 21.06 3.90 -9.52
CA LEU A 183 20.24 2.68 -9.53
C LEU A 183 18.81 2.89 -10.06
N VAL A 184 18.40 4.14 -10.28
CA VAL A 184 17.13 4.48 -10.95
C VAL A 184 17.41 5.34 -12.19
N ASP A 185 16.77 4.96 -13.30
CA ASP A 185 16.68 5.76 -14.54
C ASP A 185 15.36 6.60 -14.57
N ASP A 186 14.53 6.53 -13.52
CA ASP A 186 13.10 6.92 -13.49
C ASP A 186 12.80 8.31 -12.90
N LEU A 187 13.74 9.25 -12.88
CA LEU A 187 13.41 10.67 -12.64
C LEU A 187 12.75 11.35 -13.84
N ASN A 188 11.96 10.57 -14.58
CA ASN A 188 11.31 10.96 -15.81
C ASN A 188 9.81 10.78 -15.62
N PHE A 189 9.05 11.76 -16.08
CA PHE A 189 7.65 11.56 -16.37
C PHE A 189 7.50 10.55 -17.52
N ASP A 190 6.43 9.78 -17.50
CA ASP A 190 6.04 8.89 -18.58
C ASP A 190 4.65 9.28 -19.09
N ALA A 191 4.60 9.75 -20.33
CA ALA A 191 3.38 10.24 -20.94
C ALA A 191 2.27 9.18 -21.05
N ASP A 192 2.62 7.89 -21.09
CA ASP A 192 1.61 6.82 -21.20
C ASP A 192 0.92 6.55 -19.84
N THR A 193 1.58 6.90 -18.73
CA THR A 193 1.13 6.57 -17.36
C THR A 193 0.80 7.81 -16.51
N LEU A 194 1.14 9.01 -16.98
CA LEU A 194 0.82 10.30 -16.36
C LEU A 194 -0.67 10.70 -16.36
N PRO A 195 -1.55 10.28 -17.29
CA PRO A 195 -2.97 10.64 -17.21
C PRO A 195 -3.61 10.28 -15.86
N GLY A 196 -4.30 11.24 -15.24
CA GLY A 196 -4.79 11.17 -13.86
C GLY A 196 -4.84 12.53 -13.18
N ALA A 197 -5.29 12.58 -11.92
CA ALA A 197 -5.25 13.81 -11.13
C ALA A 197 -4.10 13.81 -10.13
N TYR A 198 -3.55 15.00 -9.88
CA TYR A 198 -2.37 15.21 -9.07
C TYR A 198 -2.54 16.52 -8.28
N ASP A 199 -2.15 16.52 -7.02
CA ASP A 199 -1.88 17.76 -6.30
C ASP A 199 -0.39 18.09 -6.47
N VAL A 200 -0.13 19.31 -6.92
CA VAL A 200 1.20 19.87 -7.08
C VAL A 200 1.33 21.03 -6.11
N VAL A 201 2.31 20.94 -5.21
CA VAL A 201 2.52 21.93 -4.15
C VAL A 201 3.83 22.63 -4.38
N GLY A 202 3.81 23.95 -4.59
CA GLY A 202 5.04 24.74 -4.63
C GLY A 202 5.46 25.26 -3.26
N GLU A 203 6.75 25.51 -3.07
CA GLU A 203 7.29 26.01 -1.81
C GLU A 203 6.68 27.35 -1.36
N GLU A 204 6.52 27.50 -0.04
CA GLU A 204 5.95 28.69 0.59
C GLU A 204 6.78 29.95 0.28
N GLY A 205 6.13 30.96 -0.32
CA GLY A 205 6.76 32.24 -0.67
C GLY A 205 7.44 32.28 -2.05
N GLY A 206 7.38 31.20 -2.83
CA GLY A 206 7.66 31.21 -4.28
C GLY A 206 6.50 31.77 -5.11
N ASP A 207 6.74 32.04 -6.39
CA ASP A 207 5.71 32.56 -7.32
C ASP A 207 4.59 31.55 -7.62
N PHE A 208 4.82 30.27 -7.29
CA PHE A 208 3.88 29.15 -7.41
C PHE A 208 3.59 28.52 -6.03
N SER A 209 3.50 29.34 -4.98
CA SER A 209 3.17 28.84 -3.65
C SER A 209 1.70 28.42 -3.56
N GLY A 210 1.42 27.30 -2.90
CA GLY A 210 0.07 26.80 -2.67
C GLY A 210 -0.11 25.39 -3.20
N THR A 211 -1.33 24.84 -3.02
CA THR A 211 -1.69 23.53 -3.57
C THR A 211 -2.52 23.72 -4.84
N HIS A 212 -2.03 23.19 -5.94
CA HIS A 212 -2.65 23.31 -7.26
C HIS A 212 -3.03 21.92 -7.76
N ARG A 213 -4.23 21.77 -8.30
CA ARG A 213 -4.72 20.49 -8.80
C ARG A 213 -4.59 20.40 -10.31
N TYR A 214 -3.93 19.35 -10.78
CA TYR A 214 -3.71 19.05 -12.19
C TYR A 214 -4.46 17.79 -12.57
N THR A 215 -5.22 17.81 -13.68
CA THR A 215 -5.91 16.64 -14.22
C THR A 215 -5.43 16.38 -15.65
N PHE A 216 -4.46 15.48 -15.81
CA PHE A 216 -3.87 15.11 -17.09
C PHE A 216 -4.77 14.15 -17.86
N LYS A 217 -5.06 14.48 -19.13
CA LYS A 217 -5.89 13.67 -20.04
C LYS A 217 -5.05 12.99 -21.10
N GLU A 218 -5.46 11.81 -21.53
CA GLU A 218 -4.81 11.02 -22.59
C GLU A 218 -4.69 11.76 -23.94
N ASN A 219 -5.52 12.77 -24.17
CA ASN A 219 -5.48 13.57 -25.39
C ASN A 219 -4.39 14.66 -25.37
N GLY A 220 -3.54 14.71 -24.34
CA GLY A 220 -2.46 15.68 -24.17
C GLY A 220 -2.91 17.04 -23.63
N THR A 221 -4.10 17.12 -23.02
CA THR A 221 -4.56 18.34 -22.32
C THR A 221 -4.56 18.14 -20.81
N VAL A 222 -4.38 19.22 -20.06
CA VAL A 222 -4.40 19.23 -18.60
C VAL A 222 -5.33 20.32 -18.11
N ASP A 223 -6.26 19.98 -17.22
CA ASP A 223 -7.07 20.96 -16.51
C ASP A 223 -6.38 21.29 -15.18
N ILE A 224 -6.26 22.59 -14.87
CA ILE A 224 -5.56 23.09 -13.69
C ILE A 224 -6.55 23.88 -12.84
N VAL A 225 -6.60 23.59 -11.54
CA VAL A 225 -7.29 24.40 -10.54
C VAL A 225 -6.25 24.93 -9.56
N TYR A 226 -6.09 26.25 -9.53
CA TYR A 226 -5.11 26.88 -8.63
C TYR A 226 -5.65 26.98 -7.20
N ASP A 227 -4.74 27.17 -6.23
CA ASP A 227 -5.06 27.33 -4.80
C ASP A 227 -6.11 28.42 -4.52
N ASP A 228 -6.17 29.46 -5.36
CA ASP A 228 -7.15 30.56 -5.26
C ASP A 228 -8.54 30.23 -5.85
N GLY A 229 -8.72 29.01 -6.36
CA GLY A 229 -9.95 28.51 -6.97
C GLY A 229 -10.16 28.92 -8.43
N THR A 230 -9.20 29.63 -9.05
CA THR A 230 -9.24 29.86 -10.50
C THR A 230 -8.88 28.59 -11.27
N ALA A 231 -9.32 28.50 -12.52
CA ALA A 231 -9.09 27.32 -13.35
C ALA A 231 -8.60 27.70 -14.74
N ASP A 232 -7.73 26.86 -15.32
CA ASP A 232 -7.19 26.97 -16.67
C ASP A 232 -7.08 25.59 -17.33
N THR A 233 -6.87 25.57 -18.65
CA THR A 233 -6.61 24.35 -19.42
C THR A 233 -5.42 24.57 -20.34
N GLU A 234 -4.42 23.71 -20.21
CA GLU A 234 -3.20 23.74 -21.03
C GLU A 234 -3.00 22.44 -21.82
N SER A 235 -1.98 22.41 -22.67
CA SER A 235 -1.51 21.16 -23.28
C SER A 235 -0.18 20.76 -22.68
N TRP A 236 0.02 19.47 -22.46
CA TRP A 236 1.20 18.92 -21.81
C TRP A 236 1.89 17.88 -22.70
N SER A 237 3.17 17.65 -22.44
CA SER A 237 3.96 16.59 -23.06
C SER A 237 5.14 16.23 -22.17
N VAL A 238 5.73 15.05 -22.37
CA VAL A 238 7.03 14.70 -21.79
C VAL A 238 8.09 14.84 -22.88
N ASN A 239 9.20 15.54 -22.58
CA ASN A 239 10.30 15.74 -23.52
C ASN A 239 11.31 14.57 -23.53
N ASP A 240 12.30 14.63 -24.42
CA ASP A 240 13.33 13.58 -24.56
C ASP A 240 14.21 13.42 -23.30
N ASP A 241 14.24 14.43 -22.44
CA ASP A 241 14.95 14.42 -21.16
C ASP A 241 14.05 13.95 -19.99
N GLY A 242 12.83 13.47 -20.28
CA GLY A 242 11.89 12.95 -19.29
C GLY A 242 11.17 14.01 -18.46
N GLN A 243 11.25 15.29 -18.84
CA GLN A 243 10.61 16.37 -18.09
C GLN A 243 9.18 16.60 -18.58
N LEU A 244 8.28 16.95 -17.67
CA LEU A 244 6.93 17.37 -18.01
C LEU A 244 6.95 18.83 -18.46
N VAL A 245 6.37 19.10 -19.63
CA VAL A 245 6.40 20.39 -20.30
C VAL A 245 4.99 20.83 -20.65
N PHE A 246 4.59 22.01 -20.22
CA PHE A 246 3.32 22.64 -20.65
C PHE A 246 3.56 23.60 -21.80
N SER A 247 2.71 23.54 -22.82
CA SER A 247 2.89 24.33 -24.03
C SER A 247 2.10 25.65 -23.96
N GLY A 248 2.82 26.77 -23.97
CA GLY A 248 2.27 28.14 -23.96
C GLY A 248 3.12 29.11 -24.79
N SER A 249 2.98 30.42 -24.51
CA SER A 249 3.82 31.46 -25.15
C SER A 249 5.30 31.32 -24.74
N ILE A 250 5.53 30.71 -23.57
CA ILE A 250 6.77 30.11 -23.09
C ILE A 250 6.34 28.80 -22.38
N ALA A 251 7.22 27.79 -22.35
CA ALA A 251 6.89 26.48 -21.81
C ALA A 251 7.32 26.36 -20.35
N ASP A 252 6.40 25.98 -19.47
CA ASP A 252 6.72 25.63 -18.08
C ASP A 252 7.26 24.21 -18.03
N VAL A 253 8.31 24.00 -17.23
CA VAL A 253 9.03 22.72 -17.16
C VAL A 253 9.10 22.24 -15.71
N PHE A 254 8.65 21.01 -15.51
CA PHE A 254 8.65 20.30 -14.24
C PHE A 254 9.64 19.14 -14.35
N THR A 255 10.59 19.08 -13.43
CA THR A 255 11.64 18.04 -13.42
C THR A 255 11.61 17.30 -12.10
N LEU A 256 11.41 15.98 -12.12
CA LEU A 256 11.52 15.17 -10.91
C LEU A 256 12.96 15.20 -10.39
N THR A 257 13.12 15.55 -9.12
CA THR A 257 14.44 15.59 -8.45
C THR A 257 14.63 14.41 -7.50
N SER A 258 13.54 13.84 -7.00
CA SER A 258 13.42 12.57 -6.24
C SER A 258 11.95 12.12 -6.33
N GLY A 259 11.62 10.89 -5.94
CA GLY A 259 10.29 10.36 -6.18
C GLY A 259 10.10 9.70 -7.52
N SER A 260 8.81 9.55 -7.84
CA SER A 260 8.28 9.23 -9.14
C SER A 260 7.25 10.30 -9.53
N GLN A 261 6.70 10.19 -10.73
CA GLN A 261 5.59 11.05 -11.14
C GLN A 261 4.34 10.90 -10.26
N SER A 262 4.18 9.81 -9.50
CA SER A 262 3.03 9.61 -8.61
C SER A 262 3.23 10.11 -7.19
N LEU A 263 4.48 10.23 -6.72
CA LEU A 263 4.80 10.90 -5.47
C LEU A 263 6.26 11.31 -5.54
N GLY A 264 6.55 12.61 -5.53
CA GLY A 264 7.93 13.06 -5.70
C GLY A 264 8.17 14.53 -5.48
N ASN A 265 9.45 14.90 -5.41
CA ASN A 265 9.89 16.28 -5.37
C ASN A 265 10.26 16.75 -6.77
N MET A 266 10.03 18.02 -7.05
CA MET A 266 10.25 18.61 -8.36
C MET A 266 11.01 19.93 -8.27
N ASP A 267 11.84 20.17 -9.27
CA ASP A 267 12.26 21.50 -9.67
C ASP A 267 11.22 22.05 -10.64
N LEU A 268 10.72 23.25 -10.36
CA LEU A 268 9.77 23.95 -11.21
C LEU A 268 10.48 25.11 -11.90
N VAL A 269 10.27 25.23 -13.20
CA VAL A 269 10.71 26.36 -14.01
C VAL A 269 9.47 26.91 -14.70
N ILE A 270 8.88 27.93 -14.08
CA ILE A 270 7.71 28.67 -14.58
C ILE A 270 8.22 30.05 -15.00
N ASP A 271 8.14 30.36 -16.29
CA ASP A 271 8.71 31.59 -16.86
C ASP A 271 7.65 32.70 -16.89
N ASP A 272 7.92 33.82 -16.21
CA ASP A 272 7.03 34.98 -16.07
C ASP A 272 7.02 35.91 -17.31
N ALA A 273 7.52 35.43 -18.45
CA ALA A 273 7.63 36.16 -19.71
C ALA A 273 8.63 37.32 -19.71
N ASP A 274 9.58 37.34 -18.77
CA ASP A 274 10.69 38.30 -18.76
C ASP A 274 11.94 37.82 -19.56
N GLY A 275 11.94 36.56 -19.97
CA GLY A 275 12.97 35.97 -20.84
C GLY A 275 14.21 35.44 -20.13
N SER A 276 14.11 35.11 -18.83
CA SER A 276 15.16 34.42 -18.08
C SER A 276 14.63 33.09 -17.51
N PRO A 277 15.08 31.91 -18.01
CA PRO A 277 14.75 30.64 -17.38
C PRO A 277 15.58 30.51 -16.09
N VAL A 278 15.03 31.02 -14.99
CA VAL A 278 15.59 30.85 -13.66
C VAL A 278 14.77 29.75 -12.98
N LEU A 279 15.43 28.80 -12.32
CA LEU A 279 14.76 27.95 -11.33
C LEU A 279 14.01 28.88 -10.37
N ASN A 280 12.69 28.82 -10.38
CA ASN A 280 11.87 29.80 -9.66
C ASN A 280 11.48 29.28 -8.27
N THR A 281 11.24 27.98 -8.15
CA THR A 281 10.83 27.31 -6.94
C THR A 281 11.01 25.79 -7.05
N THR A 282 10.89 25.12 -5.91
CA THR A 282 10.82 23.67 -5.77
C THR A 282 9.42 23.31 -5.28
N GLY A 283 9.05 22.04 -5.39
CA GLY A 283 7.73 21.59 -4.96
C GLY A 283 7.62 20.08 -4.90
N THR A 284 6.40 19.61 -4.63
CA THR A 284 6.06 18.19 -4.64
C THR A 284 4.95 17.91 -5.65
N ILE A 285 4.92 16.70 -6.17
CA ILE A 285 3.78 16.13 -6.90
C ILE A 285 3.29 14.91 -6.13
N GLU A 286 1.97 14.78 -6.01
CA GLU A 286 1.31 13.63 -5.44
C GLU A 286 0.14 13.27 -6.37
N ARG A 287 0.11 12.04 -6.86
CA ARG A 287 -1.00 11.48 -7.60
C ARG A 287 -2.16 11.30 -6.63
N LEU A 288 -3.28 11.87 -7.02
CA LEU A 288 -4.54 11.65 -6.36
C LEU A 288 -5.12 10.33 -6.84
N ASP A 289 -4.74 9.25 -6.17
CA ASP A 289 -5.50 7.99 -6.23
C ASP A 289 -6.83 8.07 -5.43
N THR A 290 -7.09 9.26 -4.87
CA THR A 290 -8.33 9.73 -4.23
C THR A 290 -9.38 10.19 -5.25
N LEU A 291 -9.40 9.61 -6.45
CA LEU A 291 -10.51 9.81 -7.38
C LEU A 291 -11.39 8.57 -7.44
N PHE A 292 -12.69 8.80 -7.58
CA PHE A 292 -13.58 7.74 -8.03
C PHE A 292 -13.31 7.47 -9.51
N ASP A 293 -13.35 6.20 -9.89
CA ASP A 293 -13.30 5.75 -11.28
C ASP A 293 -14.55 4.92 -11.56
N ALA A 294 -15.39 5.44 -12.45
CA ALA A 294 -16.65 4.80 -12.81
C ALA A 294 -16.48 3.38 -13.40
N ALA A 295 -15.32 3.06 -13.98
CA ALA A 295 -15.04 1.73 -14.52
C ALA A 295 -14.78 0.69 -13.43
N THR A 296 -14.32 1.11 -12.26
CA THR A 296 -13.83 0.21 -11.19
C THR A 296 -14.59 0.35 -9.87
N LEU A 297 -15.46 1.36 -9.75
CA LEU A 297 -16.35 1.59 -8.61
C LEU A 297 -17.49 0.55 -8.44
N PRO A 298 -18.02 -0.15 -9.47
CA PRO A 298 -19.06 -1.15 -9.23
C PRO A 298 -18.67 -2.21 -8.19
N GLY A 299 -19.53 -2.44 -7.20
CA GLY A 299 -19.25 -3.30 -6.05
C GLY A 299 -20.09 -2.94 -4.82
N VAL A 300 -19.86 -3.67 -3.72
CA VAL A 300 -20.52 -3.43 -2.43
C VAL A 300 -19.56 -2.75 -1.47
N TYR A 301 -20.04 -1.71 -0.79
CA TYR A 301 -19.24 -0.84 0.06
C TYR A 301 -19.96 -0.58 1.38
N GLU A 302 -19.18 -0.54 2.45
CA GLU A 302 -19.56 0.10 3.70
C GLU A 302 -19.20 1.57 3.62
N VAL A 303 -20.15 2.44 3.97
CA VAL A 303 -19.94 3.88 4.04
C VAL A 303 -20.31 4.33 5.45
N VAL A 304 -19.35 4.88 6.18
CA VAL A 304 -19.55 5.35 7.56
C VAL A 304 -19.47 6.86 7.59
N GLY A 305 -20.57 7.53 7.93
CA GLY A 305 -20.56 8.98 8.11
C GLY A 305 -20.36 9.39 9.57
N ALA A 306 -19.65 10.50 9.77
CA ALA A 306 -19.35 11.02 11.10
C ALA A 306 -20.61 11.39 11.90
N SER A 307 -20.53 11.22 13.23
CA SER A 307 -21.65 11.45 14.14
C SER A 307 -22.12 12.91 14.13
N GLY A 308 -23.43 13.14 13.97
CA GLY A 308 -24.05 14.46 14.13
C GLY A 308 -24.39 15.21 12.86
N GLY A 309 -24.05 14.67 11.67
CA GLY A 309 -24.55 15.12 10.36
C GLY A 309 -25.76 14.32 9.90
N ASP A 310 -26.40 14.74 8.81
CA ASP A 310 -27.59 14.07 8.23
C ASP A 310 -27.28 12.66 7.68
N PHE A 311 -25.99 12.39 7.46
CA PHE A 311 -25.47 11.11 6.96
C PHE A 311 -24.71 10.33 8.04
N SER A 312 -25.09 10.48 9.32
CA SER A 312 -24.41 9.76 10.40
C SER A 312 -24.84 8.30 10.49
N GLY A 313 -23.87 7.41 10.69
CA GLY A 313 -24.12 5.97 10.87
C GLY A 313 -23.33 5.14 9.87
N THR A 314 -23.55 3.83 9.92
CA THR A 314 -22.96 2.87 8.98
C THR A 314 -24.01 2.50 7.94
N HIS A 315 -23.68 2.68 6.67
CA HIS A 315 -24.57 2.48 5.54
C HIS A 315 -23.94 1.52 4.54
N ARG A 316 -24.75 0.81 3.77
CA ARG A 316 -24.26 -0.12 2.74
C ARG A 316 -24.67 0.33 1.37
N TYR A 317 -23.71 0.44 0.47
CA TYR A 317 -23.87 0.94 -0.89
C TYR A 317 -23.52 -0.16 -1.89
N THR A 318 -24.38 -0.39 -2.88
CA THR A 318 -24.15 -1.36 -3.95
C THR A 318 -24.15 -0.66 -5.30
N PHE A 319 -22.97 -0.31 -5.79
CA PHE A 319 -22.78 0.36 -7.08
C PHE A 319 -22.87 -0.64 -8.23
N LYS A 320 -23.73 -0.38 -9.20
CA LYS A 320 -23.95 -1.23 -10.37
C LYS A 320 -23.36 -0.59 -11.63
N GLU A 321 -22.89 -1.43 -12.56
CA GLU A 321 -22.32 -1.01 -13.85
C GLU A 321 -23.28 -0.17 -14.71
N ASN A 322 -24.59 -0.25 -14.47
CA ASN A 322 -25.60 0.52 -15.20
C ASN A 322 -25.76 1.97 -14.68
N GLY A 323 -24.93 2.41 -13.72
CA GLY A 323 -24.99 3.75 -13.13
C GLY A 323 -26.07 3.91 -12.04
N THR A 324 -26.55 2.81 -11.45
CA THR A 324 -27.46 2.84 -10.28
C THR A 324 -26.76 2.35 -9.02
N VAL A 325 -27.19 2.85 -7.87
CA VAL A 325 -26.67 2.47 -6.55
C VAL A 325 -27.84 2.13 -5.63
N ASP A 326 -27.80 0.94 -5.02
CA ASP A 326 -28.74 0.57 -3.96
C ASP A 326 -28.13 0.90 -2.60
N ILE A 327 -28.86 1.58 -1.74
CA ILE A 327 -28.40 2.04 -0.43
C ILE A 327 -29.24 1.37 0.66
N VAL A 328 -28.60 0.82 1.68
CA VAL A 328 -29.25 0.33 2.91
C VAL A 328 -28.70 1.15 4.09
N TYR A 329 -29.58 1.86 4.79
CA TYR A 329 -29.22 2.71 5.91
C TYR A 329 -29.10 1.91 7.23
N ASP A 330 -28.49 2.51 8.25
CA ASP A 330 -28.23 1.89 9.56
C ASP A 330 -29.54 1.49 10.28
N ASP A 331 -30.64 2.17 9.97
CA ASP A 331 -31.98 1.87 10.50
C ASP A 331 -32.71 0.74 9.75
N GLY A 332 -32.07 0.15 8.74
CA GLY A 332 -32.59 -0.93 7.91
C GLY A 332 -33.50 -0.48 6.77
N THR A 333 -33.72 0.83 6.58
CA THR A 333 -34.42 1.33 5.38
C THR A 333 -33.53 1.24 4.14
N ALA A 334 -34.13 1.24 2.94
CA ALA A 334 -33.40 1.12 1.69
C ALA A 334 -33.90 2.11 0.63
N ASP A 335 -32.99 2.58 -0.22
CA ASP A 335 -33.24 3.48 -1.35
C ASP A 335 -32.42 3.08 -2.60
N THR A 336 -32.75 3.67 -3.75
CA THR A 336 -32.03 3.46 -5.01
C THR A 336 -31.85 4.77 -5.76
N GLU A 337 -30.60 5.10 -6.07
CA GLU A 337 -30.24 6.34 -6.75
C GLU A 337 -29.44 6.10 -8.04
N SER A 338 -29.22 7.15 -8.82
CA SER A 338 -28.32 7.14 -9.98
C SER A 338 -27.00 7.81 -9.62
N TRP A 339 -25.87 7.22 -9.99
CA TRP A 339 -24.54 7.76 -9.69
C TRP A 339 -23.72 7.97 -10.97
N SER A 340 -22.74 8.87 -10.88
CA SER A 340 -21.73 9.13 -11.90
C SER A 340 -20.45 9.65 -11.27
N VAL A 341 -19.34 9.59 -12.01
CA VAL A 341 -18.10 10.30 -11.63
C VAL A 341 -17.96 11.52 -12.53
N ASN A 342 -17.78 12.70 -11.95
CA ASN A 342 -17.62 13.94 -12.71
C ASN A 342 -16.16 14.12 -13.19
N ASP A 343 -15.91 15.17 -13.98
CA ASP A 343 -14.58 15.43 -14.56
C ASP A 343 -13.50 15.73 -13.49
N ASN A 344 -13.90 16.06 -12.25
CA ASN A 344 -13.01 16.24 -11.10
C ASN A 344 -12.77 14.93 -10.31
N GLY A 345 -13.26 13.79 -10.81
CA GLY A 345 -13.14 12.48 -10.15
C GLY A 345 -13.98 12.35 -8.87
N GLN A 346 -14.99 13.19 -8.68
CA GLN A 346 -15.91 13.12 -7.55
C GLN A 346 -17.11 12.24 -7.90
N LEU A 347 -17.60 11.48 -6.93
CA LEU A 347 -18.81 10.68 -7.07
C LEU A 347 -20.03 11.56 -6.84
N VAL A 348 -20.90 11.62 -7.85
CA VAL A 348 -22.09 12.47 -7.89
C VAL A 348 -23.32 11.59 -7.93
N PHE A 349 -24.20 11.77 -6.96
CA PHE A 349 -25.51 11.14 -6.95
C PHE A 349 -26.54 12.09 -7.55
N SER A 350 -27.42 11.56 -8.38
CA SER A 350 -28.36 12.34 -9.19
C SER A 350 -29.80 12.00 -8.81
N GLY A 351 -30.32 12.74 -7.82
CA GLY A 351 -31.70 12.72 -7.36
C GLY A 351 -32.41 14.07 -7.58
N SER A 352 -33.27 14.47 -6.63
CA SER A 352 -33.93 15.80 -6.65
C SER A 352 -32.98 16.96 -6.31
N ILE A 353 -31.84 16.62 -5.72
CA ILE A 353 -30.66 17.41 -5.36
C ILE A 353 -29.44 16.50 -5.57
N ALA A 354 -28.28 17.07 -5.89
CA ALA A 354 -27.09 16.29 -6.20
C ALA A 354 -26.13 16.27 -5.01
N ASP A 355 -25.91 15.08 -4.45
CA ASP A 355 -24.91 14.86 -3.41
C ASP A 355 -23.55 14.57 -4.07
N VAL A 356 -22.50 15.22 -3.56
CA VAL A 356 -21.14 15.09 -4.09
C VAL A 356 -20.22 14.55 -3.01
N PHE A 357 -19.65 13.36 -3.28
CA PHE A 357 -18.65 12.72 -2.46
C PHE A 357 -17.27 12.97 -3.07
N THR A 358 -16.36 13.46 -2.23
CA THR A 358 -14.95 13.68 -2.60
C THR A 358 -14.09 12.83 -1.67
N LEU A 359 -13.24 11.96 -2.22
CA LEU A 359 -12.24 11.28 -1.40
C LEU A 359 -11.20 12.31 -0.95
N THR A 360 -10.89 12.30 0.34
CA THR A 360 -9.92 13.22 0.97
C THR A 360 -8.61 12.52 1.33
N SER A 361 -8.60 11.18 1.40
CA SER A 361 -7.39 10.34 1.52
C SER A 361 -7.75 8.87 1.28
N GLY A 362 -6.76 8.04 0.97
CA GLY A 362 -6.97 6.63 0.61
C GLY A 362 -7.44 6.45 -0.84
N SER A 363 -8.26 5.44 -1.10
CA SER A 363 -8.78 5.15 -2.44
C SER A 363 -10.30 4.96 -2.41
N GLN A 364 -10.94 4.92 -3.58
CA GLN A 364 -12.36 4.54 -3.69
C GLN A 364 -12.67 3.15 -3.11
N LEU A 365 -11.67 2.29 -2.90
CA LEU A 365 -11.83 0.96 -2.30
C LEU A 365 -11.69 0.97 -0.78
N SER A 366 -11.03 1.97 -0.21
CA SER A 366 -10.80 2.12 1.22
C SER A 366 -10.22 3.52 1.43
N GLY A 367 -11.04 4.47 1.88
CA GLY A 367 -10.64 5.87 1.94
C GLY A 367 -11.54 6.72 2.83
N ASN A 368 -11.03 7.90 3.17
CA ASN A 368 -11.80 8.95 3.83
C ASN A 368 -12.46 9.82 2.76
N MET A 369 -13.65 10.34 3.05
CA MET A 369 -14.43 11.17 2.15
C MET A 369 -14.99 12.40 2.86
N GLU A 370 -15.16 13.47 2.10
CA GLU A 370 -16.04 14.58 2.42
C GLU A 370 -17.34 14.45 1.62
N LEU A 371 -18.45 14.74 2.28
CA LEU A 371 -19.77 14.77 1.69
C LEU A 371 -20.32 16.20 1.70
N VAL A 372 -20.58 16.71 0.50
CA VAL A 372 -21.31 17.96 0.30
C VAL A 372 -22.74 17.59 -0.10
N ILE A 373 -23.69 17.90 0.80
CA ILE A 373 -25.12 17.78 0.55
C ILE A 373 -25.63 19.15 0.12
N ASP A 374 -26.24 19.23 -1.05
CA ASP A 374 -26.97 20.43 -1.49
C ASP A 374 -28.44 20.28 -1.11
N ASP A 375 -28.89 20.93 -0.04
CA ASP A 375 -30.29 20.86 0.42
C ASP A 375 -31.27 21.67 -0.46
N GLY A 376 -30.80 22.21 -1.59
CA GLY A 376 -31.61 22.94 -2.56
C GLY A 376 -31.88 24.40 -2.17
N ASP A 377 -31.22 24.94 -1.16
CA ASP A 377 -31.34 26.35 -0.74
C ASP A 377 -30.34 27.31 -1.44
N GLY A 378 -29.41 26.76 -2.22
CA GLY A 378 -28.40 27.51 -2.97
C GLY A 378 -27.13 27.84 -2.18
N SER A 379 -26.92 27.21 -1.02
CA SER A 379 -25.68 27.29 -0.24
C SER A 379 -25.18 25.88 0.09
N PRO A 380 -24.27 25.27 -0.71
CA PRO A 380 -23.72 23.96 -0.39
C PRO A 380 -22.95 24.05 0.93
N VAL A 381 -23.52 23.55 2.01
CA VAL A 381 -22.85 23.49 3.32
C VAL A 381 -22.14 22.15 3.38
N LEU A 382 -20.86 22.17 3.73
CA LEU A 382 -20.12 20.99 4.14
C LEU A 382 -20.93 20.26 5.23
N ASN A 383 -21.51 19.10 4.92
CA ASN A 383 -22.45 18.46 5.84
C ASN A 383 -21.70 17.53 6.81
N THR A 384 -20.81 16.66 6.29
CA THR A 384 -20.11 15.70 7.15
C THR A 384 -18.87 15.09 6.47
N THR A 385 -17.99 14.46 7.27
CA THR A 385 -16.91 13.58 6.78
C THR A 385 -17.30 12.12 6.97
N GLY A 386 -16.63 11.20 6.29
CA GLY A 386 -16.89 9.78 6.44
C GLY A 386 -15.78 8.90 5.87
N THR A 387 -16.01 7.59 5.86
CA THR A 387 -15.14 6.59 5.23
C THR A 387 -15.93 5.76 4.23
N ILE A 388 -15.26 5.25 3.21
CA ILE A 388 -15.75 4.22 2.30
C ILE A 388 -14.80 3.03 2.37
N GLU A 389 -15.35 1.83 2.45
CA GLU A 389 -14.58 0.58 2.42
C GLU A 389 -15.29 -0.42 1.52
N ARG A 390 -14.60 -0.94 0.51
CA ARG A 390 -15.13 -2.00 -0.35
C ARG A 390 -15.19 -3.27 0.47
N ILE A 391 -16.37 -3.85 0.55
CA ILE A 391 -16.57 -5.18 1.13
C ILE A 391 -16.02 -6.18 0.12
N SER A 392 -14.74 -6.51 0.27
CA SER A 392 -13.94 -7.32 -0.66
C SER A 392 -14.23 -8.82 -0.58
N ALA A 393 -15.09 -9.25 0.34
CA ALA A 393 -15.53 -10.62 0.46
C ALA A 393 -17.05 -10.71 0.41
N LEU A 394 -17.56 -10.84 -0.81
CA LEU A 394 -18.85 -11.46 -1.03
C LEU A 394 -18.72 -12.96 -0.82
N PHE A 395 -19.82 -13.64 -0.47
CA PHE A 395 -19.83 -15.09 -0.53
C PHE A 395 -19.60 -15.52 -1.97
N GLU A 396 -18.70 -16.47 -2.19
CA GLU A 396 -18.38 -16.95 -3.53
C GLU A 396 -18.71 -18.43 -3.63
N ALA A 397 -19.72 -18.77 -4.44
CA ALA A 397 -20.27 -20.12 -4.49
C ALA A 397 -19.21 -21.18 -4.86
N ALA A 398 -18.19 -20.80 -5.64
CA ALA A 398 -17.11 -21.70 -6.05
C ALA A 398 -16.15 -22.07 -4.90
N THR A 399 -16.00 -21.18 -3.92
CA THR A 399 -15.01 -21.30 -2.84
C THR A 399 -15.61 -21.61 -1.47
N LEU A 400 -16.93 -21.45 -1.35
CA LEU A 400 -17.68 -21.69 -0.11
C LEU A 400 -17.72 -23.15 0.39
N PRO A 401 -17.59 -24.22 -0.43
CA PRO A 401 -17.62 -25.57 0.10
C PRO A 401 -16.57 -25.84 1.19
N GLY A 402 -17.00 -26.33 2.35
CA GLY A 402 -16.15 -26.50 3.53
C GLY A 402 -16.96 -26.59 4.83
N ILE A 403 -16.25 -26.66 5.96
CA ILE A 403 -16.86 -26.69 7.30
C ILE A 403 -16.59 -25.36 7.99
N TYR A 404 -17.66 -24.76 8.51
CA TYR A 404 -17.66 -23.46 9.13
C TYR A 404 -18.30 -23.53 10.51
N GLU A 405 -17.75 -22.74 11.42
CA GLU A 405 -18.39 -22.38 12.68
C GLU A 405 -19.06 -21.03 12.52
N VAL A 406 -20.34 -20.95 12.84
CA VAL A 406 -21.12 -19.71 12.81
C VAL A 406 -21.60 -19.41 14.22
N VAL A 407 -21.26 -18.22 14.73
CA VAL A 407 -21.58 -17.80 16.09
C VAL A 407 -22.54 -16.63 16.04
N GLY A 408 -23.77 -16.84 16.51
CA GLY A 408 -24.78 -15.78 16.66
C GLY A 408 -24.66 -15.06 18.01
N ALA A 409 -24.85 -13.75 18.01
CA ALA A 409 -24.80 -12.90 19.20
C ALA A 409 -25.86 -13.29 20.25
N SER A 410 -25.55 -13.05 21.54
CA SER A 410 -26.45 -13.42 22.64
C SER A 410 -27.76 -12.63 22.61
N GLY A 411 -28.91 -13.32 22.63
CA GLY A 411 -30.23 -12.72 22.82
C GLY A 411 -31.18 -12.74 21.62
N GLY A 412 -30.71 -13.16 20.44
CA GLY A 412 -31.56 -13.46 19.27
C GLY A 412 -31.94 -14.94 19.17
N ASP A 413 -32.84 -15.29 18.24
CA ASP A 413 -33.30 -16.67 18.02
C ASP A 413 -32.21 -17.60 17.48
N PHE A 414 -31.12 -17.02 16.97
CA PHE A 414 -29.94 -17.73 16.46
C PHE A 414 -28.73 -17.70 17.42
N ALA A 415 -28.93 -17.37 18.70
CA ALA A 415 -27.83 -17.28 19.67
C ALA A 415 -27.08 -18.62 19.87
N GLY A 416 -25.76 -18.56 19.91
CA GLY A 416 -24.88 -19.71 20.15
C GLY A 416 -24.02 -20.10 18.96
N THR A 417 -23.27 -21.19 19.14
CA THR A 417 -22.34 -21.71 18.14
C THR A 417 -22.99 -22.84 17.36
N HIS A 418 -23.03 -22.71 16.03
CA HIS A 418 -23.60 -23.66 15.09
C HIS A 418 -22.55 -24.08 14.08
N GLN A 419 -22.67 -25.28 13.52
CA GLN A 419 -21.73 -25.81 12.54
C GLN A 419 -22.41 -26.00 11.18
N TYR A 420 -21.81 -25.40 10.15
CA TYR A 420 -22.30 -25.44 8.77
C TYR A 420 -21.33 -26.24 7.90
N THR A 421 -21.84 -27.20 7.15
CA THR A 421 -21.06 -27.97 6.17
C THR A 421 -21.59 -27.71 4.76
N PHE A 422 -21.00 -26.75 4.06
CA PHE A 422 -21.38 -26.39 2.69
C PHE A 422 -20.80 -27.39 1.70
N LYS A 423 -21.67 -27.91 0.83
CA LYS A 423 -21.31 -28.85 -0.23
C LYS A 423 -21.37 -28.17 -1.59
N GLY A 424 -20.46 -28.55 -2.49
CA GLY A 424 -20.40 -27.99 -3.86
C GLY A 424 -21.58 -28.34 -4.77
N ASN A 425 -22.60 -29.04 -4.28
CA ASN A 425 -23.84 -29.31 -4.99
C ASN A 425 -24.99 -28.36 -4.58
N GLY A 426 -24.71 -27.30 -3.82
CA GLY A 426 -25.70 -26.32 -3.35
C GLY A 426 -26.53 -26.78 -2.15
N THR A 427 -26.05 -27.79 -1.40
CA THR A 427 -26.68 -28.23 -0.14
C THR A 427 -25.77 -27.95 1.05
N VAL A 428 -26.36 -27.76 2.22
CA VAL A 428 -25.65 -27.47 3.47
C VAL A 428 -26.25 -28.30 4.59
N ASP A 429 -25.38 -28.99 5.34
CA ASP A 429 -25.78 -29.68 6.57
C ASP A 429 -25.49 -28.75 7.75
N ILE A 430 -26.48 -28.56 8.62
CA ILE A 430 -26.41 -27.65 9.77
C ILE A 430 -26.52 -28.47 11.06
N VAL A 431 -25.65 -28.21 12.02
CA VAL A 431 -25.77 -28.71 13.40
C VAL A 431 -25.92 -27.51 14.32
N TYR A 432 -27.09 -27.35 14.92
CA TYR A 432 -27.40 -26.22 15.79
C TYR A 432 -26.75 -26.38 17.17
N HIS A 433 -26.67 -25.26 17.90
CA HIS A 433 -26.11 -25.21 19.26
C HIS A 433 -26.74 -26.22 20.24
N ASP A 434 -28.02 -26.55 20.08
CA ASP A 434 -28.75 -27.52 20.91
C ASP A 434 -28.52 -29.00 20.52
N GLY A 435 -27.73 -29.23 19.47
CA GLY A 435 -27.39 -30.55 18.93
C GLY A 435 -28.43 -31.12 17.94
N THR A 436 -29.46 -30.37 17.58
CA THR A 436 -30.34 -30.73 16.47
C THR A 436 -29.62 -30.53 15.13
N ALA A 437 -30.07 -31.24 14.10
CA ALA A 437 -29.45 -31.18 12.77
C ALA A 437 -30.51 -31.00 11.69
N ASP A 438 -30.17 -30.23 10.66
CA ASP A 438 -31.01 -29.96 9.49
C ASP A 438 -30.18 -29.97 8.19
N THR A 439 -30.85 -29.98 7.05
CA THR A 439 -30.24 -29.93 5.73
C THR A 439 -31.04 -29.01 4.83
N GLU A 440 -30.36 -27.98 4.32
CA GLU A 440 -30.97 -26.96 3.48
C GLU A 440 -30.27 -26.84 2.12
N SER A 441 -30.87 -26.06 1.23
CA SER A 441 -30.24 -25.66 -0.04
C SER A 441 -29.76 -24.22 0.09
N TRP A 442 -28.57 -23.93 -0.43
CA TRP A 442 -27.96 -22.60 -0.37
C TRP A 442 -27.58 -22.11 -1.77
N SER A 443 -27.52 -20.80 -1.93
CA SER A 443 -27.04 -20.10 -3.12
C SER A 443 -26.40 -18.77 -2.73
N VAL A 444 -25.58 -18.21 -3.61
CA VAL A 444 -25.14 -16.81 -3.50
C VAL A 444 -25.96 -15.99 -4.50
N ASN A 445 -26.57 -14.90 -4.06
CA ASN A 445 -27.31 -14.00 -4.94
C ASN A 445 -26.38 -13.00 -5.66
N ASP A 446 -26.93 -12.18 -6.55
CA ASP A 446 -26.15 -11.21 -7.34
C ASP A 446 -25.50 -10.12 -6.45
N ASP A 447 -25.99 -9.95 -5.23
CA ASP A 447 -25.43 -9.03 -4.21
C ASP A 447 -24.37 -9.70 -3.34
N GLY A 448 -23.98 -10.95 -3.64
CA GLY A 448 -22.94 -11.67 -2.92
C GLY A 448 -23.34 -12.17 -1.53
N GLN A 449 -24.63 -12.21 -1.24
CA GLN A 449 -25.19 -12.70 0.02
C GLN A 449 -25.45 -14.20 -0.06
N LEU A 450 -25.26 -14.90 1.05
CA LEU A 450 -25.57 -16.32 1.14
C LEU A 450 -27.04 -16.50 1.53
N VAL A 451 -27.80 -17.09 0.62
CA VAL A 451 -29.24 -17.30 0.74
C VAL A 451 -29.55 -18.78 0.95
N PHE A 452 -30.35 -19.09 1.96
CA PHE A 452 -30.86 -20.42 2.23
C PHE A 452 -32.32 -20.56 1.78
N SER A 453 -32.70 -21.73 1.28
CA SER A 453 -34.04 -21.99 0.70
C SER A 453 -34.77 -23.17 1.36
N GLY A 454 -34.68 -23.24 2.69
CA GLY A 454 -35.30 -24.25 3.55
C GLY A 454 -36.69 -23.90 4.08
N SER A 455 -37.01 -24.39 5.29
CA SER A 455 -38.31 -24.16 5.96
C SER A 455 -38.49 -22.71 6.43
N ILE A 456 -37.37 -22.01 6.52
CA ILE A 456 -37.15 -20.60 6.81
C ILE A 456 -36.10 -20.13 5.79
N ALA A 457 -36.33 -19.01 5.12
CA ALA A 457 -35.38 -18.49 4.13
C ALA A 457 -34.47 -17.48 4.84
N ASP A 458 -33.24 -17.89 5.17
CA ASP A 458 -32.29 -17.02 5.84
C ASP A 458 -31.32 -16.39 4.84
N VAL A 459 -30.91 -15.15 5.12
CA VAL A 459 -29.90 -14.43 4.34
C VAL A 459 -28.75 -14.02 5.25
N PHE A 460 -27.55 -14.49 4.92
CA PHE A 460 -26.31 -14.09 5.59
C PHE A 460 -25.59 -13.07 4.73
N THR A 461 -25.23 -11.95 5.34
CA THR A 461 -24.48 -10.87 4.69
C THR A 461 -23.19 -10.67 5.45
N LEU A 462 -22.04 -10.76 4.78
CA LEU A 462 -20.75 -10.38 5.40
C LEU A 462 -20.74 -8.87 5.61
N THR A 463 -20.46 -8.45 6.85
CA THR A 463 -20.35 -7.04 7.23
C THR A 463 -18.89 -6.59 7.34
N SER A 464 -17.97 -7.49 7.70
CA SER A 464 -16.53 -7.24 7.57
C SER A 464 -15.71 -8.52 7.59
N GLY A 465 -14.43 -8.45 7.18
CA GLY A 465 -13.55 -9.62 7.08
C GLY A 465 -13.73 -10.40 5.78
N SER A 466 -13.72 -11.74 5.84
CA SER A 466 -13.83 -12.60 4.66
C SER A 466 -14.86 -13.72 4.83
N GLN A 467 -15.30 -14.33 3.72
CA GLN A 467 -16.11 -15.56 3.76
C GLN A 467 -15.43 -16.73 4.51
N LEU A 468 -14.11 -16.65 4.75
CA LEU A 468 -13.36 -17.65 5.52
C LEU A 468 -13.27 -17.31 7.01
N SER A 469 -13.36 -16.02 7.36
CA SER A 469 -13.26 -15.50 8.72
C SER A 469 -13.76 -14.06 8.71
N GLY A 470 -14.97 -13.81 9.21
CA GLY A 470 -15.60 -12.49 9.11
C GLY A 470 -16.80 -12.29 10.02
N ASN A 471 -17.23 -11.04 10.14
CA ASN A 471 -18.46 -10.64 10.80
C ASN A 471 -19.61 -10.66 9.79
N MET A 472 -20.82 -10.93 10.25
CA MET A 472 -21.99 -11.05 9.39
C MET A 472 -23.29 -10.71 10.08
N ASP A 473 -24.23 -10.21 9.29
CA ASP A 473 -25.61 -10.02 9.66
C ASP A 473 -26.45 -11.21 9.26
N LEU A 474 -27.35 -11.60 10.16
CA LEU A 474 -28.33 -12.65 9.96
C LEU A 474 -29.74 -12.05 9.88
N VAL A 475 -30.32 -12.19 8.69
CA VAL A 475 -31.74 -11.90 8.46
C VAL A 475 -32.47 -13.23 8.38
N ILE A 476 -33.44 -13.43 9.27
CA ILE A 476 -34.27 -14.65 9.32
C ILE A 476 -35.66 -14.27 8.84
N ASP A 477 -36.17 -14.94 7.79
CA ASP A 477 -37.57 -14.84 7.37
C ASP A 477 -38.43 -15.76 8.25
N ASP A 478 -39.31 -15.18 9.07
CA ASP A 478 -40.19 -15.93 9.98
C ASP A 478 -41.39 -16.59 9.27
N GLY A 479 -41.41 -16.54 7.93
CA GLY A 479 -42.40 -17.19 7.08
C GLY A 479 -43.64 -16.33 6.80
N ASP A 480 -43.65 -15.07 7.20
CA ASP A 480 -44.68 -14.09 6.82
C ASP A 480 -44.26 -13.16 5.65
N GLY A 481 -43.00 -13.27 5.20
CA GLY A 481 -42.44 -12.48 4.11
C GLY A 481 -41.90 -11.11 4.54
N SER A 482 -41.75 -10.85 5.84
CA SER A 482 -41.01 -9.71 6.37
C SER A 482 -39.56 -10.09 6.71
N GLN A 483 -38.61 -9.34 6.16
CA GLN A 483 -37.19 -9.47 6.48
C GLN A 483 -36.88 -8.56 7.68
N VAL A 484 -36.76 -9.14 8.88
CA VAL A 484 -36.33 -8.41 10.08
C VAL A 484 -34.92 -8.87 10.43
N LEU A 485 -34.00 -7.93 10.63
CA LEU A 485 -32.67 -8.20 11.17
C LEU A 485 -32.83 -8.94 12.51
N ASN A 486 -32.42 -10.20 12.58
CA ASN A 486 -32.63 -11.02 13.78
C ASN A 486 -31.43 -10.88 14.72
N THR A 487 -30.20 -11.01 14.20
CA THR A 487 -28.98 -10.92 15.02
C THR A 487 -27.72 -10.68 14.18
N THR A 488 -26.62 -10.30 14.85
CA THR A 488 -25.27 -10.24 14.26
C THR A 488 -24.45 -11.48 14.67
N GLY A 489 -23.38 -11.79 13.97
CA GLY A 489 -22.54 -12.95 14.27
C GLY A 489 -21.21 -12.97 13.56
N THR A 490 -20.49 -14.08 13.72
CA THR A 490 -19.22 -14.35 13.03
C THR A 490 -19.27 -15.68 12.29
N ILE A 491 -18.49 -15.80 11.23
CA ILE A 491 -18.23 -17.04 10.51
C ILE A 491 -16.73 -17.31 10.47
N GLU A 492 -16.32 -18.54 10.76
CA GLU A 492 -14.94 -18.98 10.69
C GLU A 492 -14.86 -20.37 10.03
N ARG A 493 -13.98 -20.53 9.05
CA ARG A 493 -13.75 -21.83 8.40
C ARG A 493 -12.82 -22.68 9.26
N ILE A 494 -13.38 -23.76 9.80
CA ILE A 494 -12.66 -24.67 10.70
C ILE A 494 -12.10 -25.92 9.98
N SER A 495 -12.45 -26.14 8.71
CA SER A 495 -11.85 -27.19 7.88
C SER A 495 -11.91 -26.89 6.38
N VAL A 496 -10.84 -27.24 5.67
CA VAL A 496 -10.74 -27.22 4.21
C VAL A 496 -11.10 -28.62 3.69
N PRO A 497 -11.95 -28.78 2.65
CA PRO A 497 -12.25 -30.07 2.07
C PRO A 497 -11.05 -30.74 1.41
#